data_AF-A0A1B9IRJ8-F1
#
_entry.id   AF-A0A1B9IRJ8-F1
#
_cell.length_a   1.000
_cell.length_b   1.000
_cell.length_c   1.000
_cell.angle_alpha   90.00
_cell.angle_beta   90.00
_cell.angle_gamma   90.00
#
_symmetry.space_group_name_H-M   'P 1'
#
loop_
_entity.id
_entity.type
_entity.pdbx_description
1 polymer ?
#
loop_
_entity_poly.entity_id
_entity_poly.type
_entity_poly.pdbx_seq_one_letter_code
_entity_poly.pdbx_strand_id
1 'polypeptide(L)'
;MFKFEFQLDEEEDGSFQIPLQSEAGPSTATLPPPSTKDEGDQNCYHITLDELIKALPEEISYSPLPLPFLKSPILRRDLFDARFQLYNRQSEEDPSKEGQKEEDEGEDYVDAKTDLIPGLYEGGLKSWEGGVDLVEVLSSIGDEEGVGRWVESGRVLEVGCGTALPTLYLLRSLLSTSSSLSTKTTFHVQDYNSLVLSLVTLPNLILATIPYLPPESLHQPNDEEDVEEVVPDLENPGNLVISPQLVEGFKKLLEERNIELKFTYGHWSGFAKDLQKQGEEGYGLVLTAETIYAEDSNASLLSVLKNAIKRTKAIRGGENIKHKEEVSLEDSLDNLKVDDEWKNIALKEQGDGFTLVAAKILYFGVGGGLTAFLNRVEDNEGWWKGVKDWTKGVGRKVVQVGW
;
A
#
# COMPACT_ATOMS: atom_id res chain seq x y z
N MET A 1 -6.56 46.25 0.42
CA MET A 1 -5.70 46.11 -0.77
C MET A 1 -4.26 46.02 -0.27
N PHE A 2 -3.84 44.80 0.06
CA PHE A 2 -2.47 44.52 0.51
C PHE A 2 -1.74 43.83 -0.65
N LYS A 3 -0.66 44.45 -1.11
CA LYS A 3 0.26 43.92 -2.12
C LYS A 3 1.41 43.25 -1.37
N PHE A 4 1.69 42.01 -1.70
CA PHE A 4 2.95 41.34 -1.34
C PHE A 4 3.87 41.42 -2.56
N GLU A 5 5.03 42.08 -2.39
CA GLU A 5 6.14 42.04 -3.35
C GLU A 5 7.08 40.91 -2.89
N PHE A 6 7.22 39.87 -3.72
CA PHE A 6 8.30 38.89 -3.59
C PHE A 6 9.46 39.34 -4.48
N GLN A 7 10.60 39.66 -3.87
CA GLN A 7 11.88 39.72 -4.57
C GLN A 7 12.41 38.28 -4.66
N LEU A 8 12.61 37.82 -5.90
CA LEU A 8 13.33 36.60 -6.23
C LEU A 8 14.80 36.97 -6.36
N ASP A 9 15.66 36.44 -5.49
CA ASP A 9 17.08 36.37 -5.76
C ASP A 9 17.36 35.06 -6.51
N GLU A 10 17.88 35.21 -7.73
CA GLU A 10 18.37 34.14 -8.59
C GLU A 10 19.72 33.63 -8.03
N GLU A 11 19.79 32.36 -7.64
CA GLU A 11 21.06 31.63 -7.59
C GLU A 11 20.91 30.32 -8.37
N GLU A 12 21.59 30.29 -9.53
CA GLU A 12 21.92 29.09 -10.28
C GLU A 12 22.85 28.21 -9.44
N ASP A 13 22.41 27.00 -9.08
CA ASP A 13 23.29 25.83 -9.00
C ASP A 13 22.48 24.53 -9.04
N GLY A 14 22.75 23.71 -10.06
CA GLY A 14 22.04 22.48 -10.36
C GLY A 14 22.24 21.39 -9.30
N SER A 15 21.29 21.26 -8.38
CA SER A 15 20.98 20.01 -7.69
C SER A 15 19.47 19.96 -7.39
N PHE A 16 18.75 19.04 -8.03
CA PHE A 16 17.34 18.80 -7.71
C PHE A 16 17.24 18.21 -6.30
N GLN A 17 16.96 19.06 -5.32
CA GLN A 17 16.57 18.65 -3.98
C GLN A 17 15.07 18.41 -3.99
N ILE A 18 14.65 17.17 -3.72
CA ILE A 18 13.31 16.88 -3.23
C ILE A 18 13.09 17.79 -2.01
N PRO A 19 11.95 18.48 -1.83
CA PRO A 19 11.67 19.18 -0.59
C PRO A 19 11.61 18.17 0.56
N LEU A 20 12.77 17.92 1.19
CA LEU A 20 12.85 17.32 2.51
C LEU A 20 12.35 18.40 3.47
N GLN A 21 11.08 18.32 3.85
CA GLN A 21 10.71 18.92 5.12
C GLN A 21 11.42 18.14 6.23
N SER A 22 12.30 18.90 6.87
CA SER A 22 13.15 18.66 8.03
C SER A 22 12.65 17.63 9.05
N GLU A 23 13.59 16.78 9.47
CA GLU A 23 13.70 16.11 10.77
C GLU A 23 12.42 15.45 11.31
N ALA A 24 12.33 14.12 11.10
CA ALA A 24 11.54 13.25 11.94
C ALA A 24 12.14 13.21 13.35
N GLY A 25 11.82 14.24 14.15
CA GLY A 25 11.90 14.19 15.61
C GLY A 25 10.84 13.21 16.15
N PRO A 26 11.01 12.69 17.37
CA PRO A 26 10.13 11.67 17.92
C PRO A 26 8.71 12.22 18.02
N SER A 27 7.73 11.49 17.48
CA SER A 27 6.33 11.69 17.86
C SER A 27 6.22 11.44 19.36
N THR A 28 6.27 12.49 20.16
CA THR A 28 5.88 12.48 21.57
C THR A 28 4.35 12.52 21.66
N ALA A 29 3.68 11.57 20.99
CA ALA A 29 2.35 11.19 21.43
C ALA A 29 2.57 10.28 22.64
N THR A 30 2.53 10.87 23.83
CA THR A 30 2.51 10.11 25.08
C THR A 30 1.21 9.30 25.05
N LEU A 31 1.28 8.03 24.65
CA LEU A 31 0.16 7.11 24.75
C LEU A 31 -0.30 7.12 26.23
N PRO A 32 -1.58 7.39 26.53
CA PRO A 32 -2.08 7.18 27.87
C PRO A 32 -1.84 5.71 28.27
N PRO A 33 -1.56 5.42 29.55
CA PRO A 33 -1.34 4.05 29.99
C PRO A 33 -2.57 3.20 29.62
N PRO A 34 -2.40 1.92 29.24
CA PRO A 34 -3.50 1.09 28.77
C PRO A 34 -4.51 0.94 29.91
N SER A 35 -5.61 1.69 29.82
CA SER A 35 -6.79 1.46 30.64
C SER A 35 -7.40 0.14 30.21
N THR A 36 -7.40 -0.83 31.12
CA THR A 36 -8.25 -2.03 31.17
C THR A 36 -8.81 -2.52 29.82
N LYS A 37 -8.20 -3.58 29.28
CA LYS A 37 -8.65 -4.45 28.18
C LYS A 37 -10.15 -4.36 27.88
N ASP A 38 -10.54 -3.47 27.00
CA ASP A 38 -11.69 -3.69 26.15
C ASP A 38 -11.16 -4.57 25.01
N GLU A 39 -11.55 -5.83 24.96
CA GLU A 39 -11.26 -6.70 23.82
C GLU A 39 -12.12 -6.19 22.66
N GLY A 40 -11.69 -5.09 22.05
CA GLY A 40 -12.33 -4.48 20.88
C GLY A 40 -12.55 -5.51 19.78
N ASP A 41 -13.46 -5.20 18.85
CA ASP A 41 -13.91 -6.11 17.81
C ASP A 41 -12.76 -6.87 17.10
N GLN A 42 -12.69 -8.17 17.34
CA GLN A 42 -11.66 -9.07 16.81
C GLN A 42 -12.04 -9.70 15.46
N ASN A 43 -13.13 -9.27 14.85
CA ASN A 43 -13.61 -9.80 13.58
C ASN A 43 -12.95 -9.10 12.39
N CYS A 44 -13.07 -9.73 11.23
CA CYS A 44 -12.83 -9.09 9.95
C CYS A 44 -14.12 -9.07 9.13
N TYR A 45 -14.16 -8.17 8.16
CA TYR A 45 -15.31 -7.89 7.33
C TYR A 45 -14.86 -7.76 5.89
N HIS A 46 -15.74 -8.13 4.96
CA HIS A 46 -15.53 -7.98 3.54
C HIS A 46 -16.34 -6.79 3.04
N ILE A 47 -15.78 -6.01 2.15
CA ILE A 47 -16.50 -4.95 1.44
C ILE A 47 -16.32 -5.14 -0.06
N THR A 48 -17.39 -5.00 -0.82
CA THR A 48 -17.34 -5.18 -2.27
C THR A 48 -16.84 -3.92 -2.96
N LEU A 49 -16.33 -4.08 -4.18
CA LEU A 49 -15.95 -2.94 -5.02
C LEU A 49 -17.13 -1.97 -5.21
N ASP A 50 -18.34 -2.48 -5.46
CA ASP A 50 -19.54 -1.65 -5.65
C ASP A 50 -19.96 -0.90 -4.38
N GLU A 51 -19.70 -1.44 -3.19
CA GLU A 51 -19.93 -0.72 -1.93
C GLU A 51 -18.91 0.39 -1.72
N LEU A 52 -17.62 0.15 -2.02
CA LEU A 52 -16.60 1.19 -1.93
C LEU A 52 -16.80 2.30 -2.98
N ILE A 53 -17.25 1.98 -4.19
CA ILE A 53 -17.55 2.96 -5.25
C ILE A 53 -18.62 3.95 -4.78
N LYS A 54 -19.64 3.51 -4.02
CA LYS A 54 -20.66 4.41 -3.46
C LYS A 54 -20.10 5.43 -2.48
N ALA A 55 -18.91 5.17 -1.93
CA ALA A 55 -18.21 6.06 -1.02
C ALA A 55 -17.17 6.94 -1.73
N LEU A 56 -17.09 6.93 -3.06
CA LEU A 56 -16.23 7.88 -3.77
C LEU A 56 -16.85 9.29 -3.72
N PRO A 57 -16.04 10.35 -3.56
CA PRO A 57 -16.51 11.73 -3.76
C PRO A 57 -16.69 12.03 -5.26
N GLU A 58 -17.29 13.18 -5.58
CA GLU A 58 -17.45 13.63 -6.97
C GLU A 58 -16.11 14.01 -7.63
N GLU A 59 -15.13 14.46 -6.85
CA GLU A 59 -13.81 14.89 -7.32
C GLU A 59 -12.76 14.54 -6.25
N ILE A 60 -11.55 14.23 -6.70
CA ILE A 60 -10.37 14.05 -5.84
C ILE A 60 -9.16 14.82 -6.39
N SER A 61 -8.33 15.36 -5.50
CA SER A 61 -6.99 15.83 -5.87
C SER A 61 -5.95 14.71 -5.78
N TYR A 62 -5.01 14.69 -6.73
CA TYR A 62 -3.93 13.72 -6.76
C TYR A 62 -2.59 14.36 -7.13
N SER A 63 -1.51 13.74 -6.68
CA SER A 63 -0.15 14.11 -7.02
C SER A 63 0.64 12.90 -7.56
N PRO A 64 1.48 13.10 -8.58
CA PRO A 64 2.43 12.09 -9.03
C PRO A 64 3.51 11.86 -7.95
N LEU A 65 3.80 10.59 -7.67
CA LEU A 65 4.94 10.17 -6.87
C LEU A 65 6.09 9.74 -7.78
N PRO A 66 7.06 10.61 -8.08
CA PRO A 66 8.25 10.22 -8.81
C PRO A 66 9.12 9.32 -7.95
N LEU A 67 9.46 8.14 -8.47
CA LEU A 67 10.37 7.19 -7.85
C LEU A 67 11.59 7.02 -8.77
N PRO A 68 12.83 7.16 -8.26
CA PRO A 68 14.02 7.25 -9.11
C PRO A 68 14.34 5.96 -9.89
N PHE A 69 13.74 4.84 -9.48
CA PHE A 69 13.88 3.53 -10.12
C PHE A 69 12.72 3.18 -11.06
N LEU A 70 11.71 4.06 -11.20
CA LEU A 70 10.60 3.88 -12.14
C LEU A 70 10.73 4.86 -13.31
N LYS A 71 10.22 4.46 -14.48
CA LYS A 71 10.20 5.30 -15.69
C LYS A 71 9.11 6.38 -15.65
N SER A 72 8.00 6.09 -14.97
CA SER A 72 6.84 6.97 -14.84
C SER A 72 6.35 6.99 -13.39
N PRO A 73 5.85 8.14 -12.90
CA PRO A 73 5.41 8.28 -11.51
C PRO A 73 4.16 7.45 -11.23
N ILE A 74 3.95 7.11 -9.95
CA ILE A 74 2.70 6.51 -9.48
C ILE A 74 1.78 7.64 -9.00
N LEU A 75 0.60 7.78 -9.60
CA LEU A 75 -0.39 8.74 -9.14
C LEU A 75 -0.96 8.31 -7.78
N ARG A 76 -1.09 9.25 -6.86
CA ARG A 76 -1.71 9.02 -5.55
C ARG A 76 -2.63 10.17 -5.19
N ARG A 77 -3.76 9.83 -4.59
CA ARG A 77 -4.65 10.81 -3.97
C ARG A 77 -3.89 11.59 -2.90
N ASP A 78 -4.16 12.89 -2.85
CA ASP A 78 -3.52 13.77 -1.88
C ASP A 78 -4.05 13.52 -0.47
N LEU A 79 -3.15 13.59 0.52
CA LEU A 79 -3.50 13.38 1.92
C LEU A 79 -4.45 14.47 2.43
N PHE A 80 -4.25 15.73 2.02
CA PHE A 80 -5.13 16.82 2.45
C PHE A 80 -6.56 16.62 1.92
N ASP A 81 -6.69 16.10 0.69
CA ASP A 81 -7.98 15.84 0.05
C ASP A 81 -8.74 14.72 0.76
N ALA A 82 -8.06 13.60 1.06
CA ALA A 82 -8.64 12.51 1.85
C ALA A 82 -9.07 12.98 3.26
N ARG A 83 -8.27 13.83 3.92
CA ARG A 83 -8.63 14.40 5.24
C ARG A 83 -9.83 15.34 5.14
N PHE A 84 -9.88 16.20 4.12
CA PHE A 84 -11.02 17.11 3.91
C PHE A 84 -12.33 16.34 3.71
N GLN A 85 -12.32 15.26 2.90
CA GLN A 85 -13.49 14.40 2.73
C GLN A 85 -13.91 13.75 4.06
N LEU A 86 -12.95 13.28 4.87
CA LEU A 86 -13.23 12.66 6.16
C LEU A 86 -13.92 13.65 7.12
N TYR A 87 -13.44 14.89 7.20
CA TYR A 87 -14.05 15.92 8.05
C TYR A 87 -15.48 16.27 7.61
N ASN A 88 -15.72 16.43 6.31
CA ASN A 88 -17.05 16.82 5.81
C ASN A 88 -18.12 15.74 6.01
N ARG A 89 -17.74 14.45 5.94
CA ARG A 89 -18.67 13.34 6.26
C ARG A 89 -19.19 13.41 7.69
N GLN A 90 -18.35 13.83 8.64
CA GLN A 90 -18.78 13.92 10.03
C GLN A 90 -19.78 15.05 10.27
N SER A 91 -19.61 16.19 9.59
CA SER A 91 -20.56 17.30 9.71
C SER A 91 -21.96 16.94 9.21
N GLU A 92 -22.08 16.02 8.24
CA GLU A 92 -23.37 15.57 7.72
C GLU A 92 -24.04 14.50 8.59
N GLU A 93 -23.27 13.66 9.28
CA GLU A 93 -23.79 12.57 10.13
C GLU A 93 -24.22 13.03 11.53
N ASP A 94 -23.79 14.20 12.00
CA ASP A 94 -24.20 14.79 13.28
C ASP A 94 -24.89 16.17 13.12
N PRO A 95 -26.19 16.19 12.73
CA PRO A 95 -26.95 17.43 12.55
C PRO A 95 -27.15 18.23 13.85
N SER A 96 -26.73 17.72 15.01
CA SER A 96 -26.79 18.47 16.27
C SER A 96 -25.72 19.58 16.37
N LYS A 97 -24.75 19.60 15.44
CA LYS A 97 -23.71 20.64 15.33
C LYS A 97 -23.96 21.70 14.26
N GLU A 98 -25.11 21.69 13.57
CA GLU A 98 -25.45 22.65 12.49
C GLU A 98 -25.66 24.11 12.96
N GLY A 99 -25.46 24.43 14.24
CA GLY A 99 -25.77 25.74 14.83
C GLY A 99 -24.58 26.58 15.32
N GLN A 100 -23.37 26.02 15.40
CA GLN A 100 -22.20 26.78 15.82
C GLN A 100 -21.45 27.25 14.57
N LYS A 101 -21.68 28.51 14.17
CA LYS A 101 -20.66 29.26 13.44
C LYS A 101 -19.46 29.38 14.38
N GLU A 102 -18.54 28.42 14.32
CA GLU A 102 -17.27 28.53 15.00
C GLU A 102 -16.37 29.47 14.20
N GLU A 103 -16.05 30.57 14.86
CA GLU A 103 -14.99 31.50 14.53
C GLU A 103 -13.69 30.70 14.44
N ASP A 104 -13.03 30.71 13.28
CA ASP A 104 -11.57 30.66 13.17
C ASP A 104 -10.81 29.63 14.04
N GLU A 105 -11.30 28.39 14.17
CA GLU A 105 -10.57 27.25 14.77
C GLU A 105 -9.97 26.33 13.69
N GLY A 106 -9.77 26.85 12.47
CA GLY A 106 -9.21 26.11 11.33
C GLY A 106 -7.71 25.83 11.39
N GLU A 107 -6.99 26.31 12.42
CA GLU A 107 -5.53 26.22 12.50
C GLU A 107 -5.01 25.10 13.41
N ASP A 108 -5.80 24.57 14.35
CA ASP A 108 -5.22 23.81 15.48
C ASP A 108 -5.09 22.28 15.33
N TYR A 109 -5.50 21.67 14.20
CA TYR A 109 -5.37 20.21 14.04
C TYR A 109 -4.91 19.69 12.67
N VAL A 110 -4.45 20.57 11.78
CA VAL A 110 -3.76 20.15 10.55
C VAL A 110 -2.26 20.02 10.81
N ASP A 111 -1.85 19.28 11.84
CA ASP A 111 -0.46 18.84 11.87
C ASP A 111 -0.28 17.80 10.76
N ALA A 112 0.38 18.21 9.67
CA ALA A 112 0.74 17.37 8.53
C ALA A 112 1.69 16.23 8.94
N LYS A 113 2.20 16.23 10.19
CA LYS A 113 3.14 15.25 10.70
C LYS A 113 2.49 13.99 11.26
N THR A 114 1.22 14.02 11.65
CA THR A 114 0.54 12.85 12.24
C THR A 114 -0.59 12.34 11.36
N ASP A 115 -0.51 11.05 10.99
CA ASP A 115 -1.52 10.32 10.22
C ASP A 115 -2.69 9.83 11.10
N LEU A 116 -2.67 10.13 12.40
CA LEU A 116 -3.63 9.67 13.40
C LEU A 116 -4.58 10.80 13.77
N ILE A 117 -5.88 10.49 13.83
CA ILE A 117 -6.89 11.37 14.42
C ILE A 117 -7.56 10.58 15.57
N PRO A 118 -7.12 10.75 16.84
CA PRO A 118 -7.63 9.97 17.96
C PRO A 118 -9.17 10.01 18.07
N GLY A 119 -9.80 8.84 18.22
CA GLY A 119 -11.26 8.72 18.33
C GLY A 119 -12.01 8.72 16.99
N LEU A 120 -11.32 8.96 15.88
CA LEU A 120 -11.87 8.91 14.52
C LEU A 120 -11.15 7.88 13.65
N TYR A 121 -9.82 7.82 13.73
CA TYR A 121 -8.99 7.11 12.78
C TYR A 121 -7.58 6.77 13.30
N GLU A 122 -7.14 5.53 13.06
CA GLU A 122 -5.89 4.96 13.60
C GLU A 122 -4.74 4.82 12.57
N GLY A 123 -4.72 5.61 11.50
CA GLY A 123 -3.57 5.68 10.58
C GLY A 123 -3.67 4.76 9.36
N GLY A 124 -2.89 5.07 8.31
CA GLY A 124 -2.94 4.45 6.97
C GLY A 124 -3.26 5.38 5.77
N LEU A 125 -3.53 6.69 5.95
CA LEU A 125 -3.78 7.61 4.82
C LEU A 125 -2.47 8.09 4.20
N LYS A 126 -1.38 8.04 4.98
CA LYS A 126 -0.04 8.37 4.51
C LYS A 126 0.64 7.15 3.88
N SER A 127 1.36 7.38 2.78
CA SER A 127 2.33 6.40 2.27
C SER A 127 3.59 6.42 3.12
N TRP A 128 3.97 5.27 3.65
CA TRP A 128 5.18 5.07 4.45
C TRP A 128 6.35 4.58 3.58
N GLU A 129 7.59 4.79 4.05
CA GLU A 129 8.81 4.45 3.30
C GLU A 129 8.85 2.95 2.95
N GLY A 130 8.37 2.09 3.84
CA GLY A 130 8.31 0.64 3.57
C GLY A 130 7.50 0.27 2.32
N GLY A 131 6.47 1.05 1.96
CA GLY A 131 5.72 0.84 0.73
C GLY A 131 6.58 1.14 -0.51
N VAL A 132 7.37 2.20 -0.47
CA VAL A 132 8.33 2.57 -1.54
C VAL A 132 9.44 1.51 -1.65
N ASP A 133 9.97 1.05 -0.51
CA ASP A 133 10.99 0.01 -0.45
C ASP A 133 10.49 -1.30 -1.10
N LEU A 134 9.21 -1.68 -0.90
CA LEU A 134 8.60 -2.82 -1.60
C LEU A 134 8.47 -2.59 -3.11
N VAL A 135 8.05 -1.41 -3.55
CA VAL A 135 8.00 -1.09 -4.99
C VAL A 135 9.39 -1.20 -5.61
N GLU A 136 10.44 -0.72 -4.93
CA GLU A 136 11.81 -0.84 -5.42
C GLU A 136 12.22 -2.31 -5.59
N VAL A 137 11.92 -3.17 -4.61
CA VAL A 137 12.18 -4.62 -4.70
C VAL A 137 11.40 -5.27 -5.83
N LEU A 138 10.11 -4.95 -5.98
CA LEU A 138 9.28 -5.49 -7.06
C LEU A 138 9.76 -5.02 -8.44
N SER A 139 10.19 -3.77 -8.57
CA SER A 139 10.75 -3.22 -9.82
C SER A 139 12.06 -3.87 -10.24
N SER A 140 12.74 -4.57 -9.32
CA SER A 140 13.95 -5.32 -9.65
C SER A 140 13.68 -6.67 -10.34
N ILE A 141 12.41 -7.09 -10.44
CA ILE A 141 12.01 -8.31 -11.19
C ILE A 141 12.25 -8.11 -12.69
N GLY A 142 12.00 -6.91 -13.22
CA GLY A 142 12.14 -6.59 -14.63
C GLY A 142 11.62 -5.19 -14.94
N ASP A 143 11.50 -4.86 -16.23
CA ASP A 143 10.73 -3.69 -16.61
C ASP A 143 9.23 -3.86 -16.28
N GLU A 144 8.46 -2.79 -16.44
CA GLU A 144 7.05 -2.77 -16.05
C GLU A 144 6.22 -3.90 -16.70
N GLU A 145 6.45 -4.17 -17.99
CA GLU A 145 5.80 -5.29 -18.68
C GLU A 145 6.31 -6.66 -18.17
N GLY A 146 7.60 -6.78 -17.85
CA GLY A 146 8.18 -7.95 -17.19
C GLY A 146 7.54 -8.25 -15.83
N VAL A 147 7.36 -7.23 -14.99
CA VAL A 147 6.63 -7.33 -13.71
C VAL A 147 5.18 -7.74 -13.96
N GLY A 148 4.54 -7.17 -14.98
CA GLY A 148 3.19 -7.52 -15.38
C GLY A 148 3.03 -9.00 -15.75
N ARG A 149 3.93 -9.53 -16.58
CA ARG A 149 3.98 -10.97 -16.91
C ARG A 149 4.30 -11.84 -15.70
N TRP A 150 5.12 -11.36 -14.79
CA TRP A 150 5.47 -12.08 -13.57
C TRP A 150 4.26 -12.25 -12.64
N VAL A 151 3.43 -11.21 -12.46
CA VAL A 151 2.26 -11.25 -11.58
C VAL A 151 1.02 -11.85 -12.23
N GLU A 152 1.00 -11.96 -13.57
CA GLU A 152 -0.11 -12.48 -14.37
C GLU A 152 -0.64 -13.84 -13.85
N SER A 153 -1.96 -13.97 -13.73
CA SER A 153 -2.66 -15.14 -13.18
C SER A 153 -2.27 -15.50 -11.73
N GLY A 154 -1.61 -14.57 -11.03
CA GLY A 154 -1.22 -14.71 -9.63
C GLY A 154 -2.29 -14.23 -8.67
N ARG A 155 -2.08 -14.54 -7.39
CA ARG A 155 -2.88 -14.03 -6.26
C ARG A 155 -1.95 -13.30 -5.32
N VAL A 156 -2.20 -12.01 -5.13
CA VAL A 156 -1.42 -11.11 -4.29
C VAL A 156 -2.29 -10.62 -3.14
N LEU A 157 -1.78 -10.67 -1.92
CA LEU A 157 -2.40 -10.06 -0.73
C LEU A 157 -1.50 -8.96 -0.18
N GLU A 158 -2.02 -7.76 0.04
CA GLU A 158 -1.35 -6.71 0.80
C GLU A 158 -2.03 -6.52 2.17
N VAL A 159 -1.29 -6.80 3.25
CA VAL A 159 -1.75 -6.75 4.64
C VAL A 159 -1.32 -5.43 5.27
N GLY A 160 -2.28 -4.67 5.81
CA GLY A 160 -2.06 -3.31 6.27
C GLY A 160 -1.75 -2.38 5.08
N CYS A 161 -2.63 -2.38 4.08
CA CYS A 161 -2.32 -1.79 2.78
C CYS A 161 -2.21 -0.26 2.81
N GLY A 162 -2.94 0.46 3.67
CA GLY A 162 -2.96 1.92 3.63
C GLY A 162 -3.27 2.45 2.22
N THR A 163 -2.34 3.23 1.67
CA THR A 163 -2.38 3.75 0.29
C THR A 163 -2.18 2.70 -0.83
N ALA A 164 -1.86 1.45 -0.49
CA ALA A 164 -1.68 0.28 -1.36
C ALA A 164 -0.58 0.40 -2.42
N LEU A 165 0.45 1.22 -2.16
CA LEU A 165 1.49 1.57 -3.15
C LEU A 165 2.13 0.37 -3.88
N PRO A 166 2.50 -0.74 -3.20
CA PRO A 166 2.97 -1.96 -3.87
C PRO A 166 1.93 -2.58 -4.80
N THR A 167 0.67 -2.69 -4.36
CA THR A 167 -0.42 -3.19 -5.21
C THR A 167 -0.70 -2.27 -6.40
N LEU A 168 -0.62 -0.94 -6.24
CA LEU A 168 -0.75 0.00 -7.36
C LEU A 168 0.28 -0.27 -8.44
N TYR A 169 1.54 -0.47 -8.04
CA TYR A 169 2.63 -0.76 -8.97
C TYR A 169 2.41 -2.09 -9.71
N LEU A 170 1.99 -3.14 -9.00
CA LEU A 170 1.70 -4.44 -9.63
C LEU A 170 0.49 -4.37 -10.57
N LEU A 171 -0.57 -3.64 -10.19
CA LEU A 171 -1.73 -3.41 -11.04
C LEU A 171 -1.33 -2.67 -12.33
N ARG A 172 -0.59 -1.56 -12.19
CA ARG A 172 -0.09 -0.76 -13.32
C ARG A 172 0.77 -1.60 -14.26
N SER A 173 1.67 -2.40 -13.68
CA SER A 173 2.55 -3.32 -14.40
C SER A 173 1.77 -4.41 -15.14
N LEU A 174 0.76 -5.01 -14.50
CA LEU A 174 -0.12 -5.97 -15.16
C LEU A 174 -0.86 -5.33 -16.34
N LEU A 175 -1.41 -4.13 -16.14
CA LEU A 175 -2.16 -3.39 -17.17
C LEU A 175 -1.28 -2.98 -18.35
N SER A 176 0.02 -2.77 -18.15
CA SER A 176 0.97 -2.47 -19.23
C SER A 176 1.17 -3.61 -20.23
N THR A 177 0.76 -4.84 -19.88
CA THR A 177 0.79 -5.98 -20.79
C THR A 177 -0.36 -5.91 -21.81
N SER A 178 -0.23 -6.50 -22.99
CA SER A 178 -1.33 -6.57 -23.99
C SER A 178 -2.16 -7.85 -23.92
N SER A 179 -1.95 -8.68 -22.89
CA SER A 179 -2.55 -10.01 -22.77
C SER A 179 -3.97 -9.92 -22.21
N SER A 180 -4.94 -10.53 -22.90
CA SER A 180 -6.23 -10.88 -22.30
C SER A 180 -6.04 -12.19 -21.53
N LEU A 181 -6.24 -12.16 -20.22
CA LEU A 181 -5.80 -13.22 -19.33
C LEU A 181 -6.76 -14.41 -19.38
N SER A 182 -6.25 -15.60 -19.71
CA SER A 182 -7.03 -16.85 -19.62
C SER A 182 -7.39 -17.22 -18.18
N THR A 183 -6.63 -16.72 -17.21
CA THR A 183 -6.80 -16.99 -15.78
C THR A 183 -6.79 -15.69 -15.01
N LYS A 184 -7.69 -15.61 -14.03
CA LYS A 184 -7.90 -14.42 -13.21
C LYS A 184 -6.65 -14.07 -12.40
N THR A 185 -6.28 -12.79 -12.38
CA THR A 185 -5.30 -12.25 -11.44
C THR A 185 -6.05 -11.58 -10.29
N THR A 186 -5.71 -11.91 -9.04
CA THR A 186 -6.41 -11.36 -7.86
C THR A 186 -5.46 -10.46 -7.06
N PHE A 187 -5.87 -9.22 -6.84
CA PHE A 187 -5.28 -8.32 -5.84
C PHE A 187 -6.23 -8.21 -4.65
N HIS A 188 -5.78 -8.69 -3.49
CA HIS A 188 -6.51 -8.55 -2.23
C HIS A 188 -5.78 -7.52 -1.37
N VAL A 189 -6.47 -6.45 -1.00
CA VAL A 189 -5.95 -5.43 -0.09
C VAL A 189 -6.71 -5.51 1.24
N GLN A 190 -5.97 -5.48 2.34
CA GLN A 190 -6.52 -5.53 3.67
C GLN A 190 -5.99 -4.38 4.52
N ASP A 191 -6.89 -3.68 5.20
CA ASP A 191 -6.54 -2.67 6.20
C ASP A 191 -7.31 -2.89 7.50
N TYR A 192 -6.89 -2.32 8.62
CA TYR A 192 -7.69 -2.36 9.84
C TYR A 192 -8.97 -1.53 9.68
N ASN A 193 -8.85 -0.37 9.03
CA ASN A 193 -9.90 0.63 8.94
C ASN A 193 -10.64 0.56 7.58
N SER A 194 -11.96 0.38 7.59
CA SER A 194 -12.78 0.46 6.35
C SER A 194 -12.67 1.82 5.66
N LEU A 195 -12.49 2.90 6.44
CA LEU A 195 -12.31 4.24 5.92
C LEU A 195 -11.06 4.37 5.05
N VAL A 196 -9.96 3.68 5.36
CA VAL A 196 -8.74 3.66 4.52
C VAL A 196 -9.06 3.12 3.15
N LEU A 197 -9.78 2.00 3.10
CA LEU A 197 -10.17 1.36 1.85
C LEU A 197 -10.98 2.31 0.96
N SER A 198 -11.92 3.06 1.57
CA SER A 198 -12.78 4.00 0.85
C SER A 198 -12.12 5.34 0.49
N LEU A 199 -11.26 5.87 1.37
CA LEU A 199 -10.70 7.21 1.24
C LEU A 199 -9.40 7.23 0.45
N VAL A 200 -8.58 6.18 0.51
CA VAL A 200 -7.26 6.21 -0.17
C VAL A 200 -7.01 5.00 -1.03
N THR A 201 -7.34 3.79 -0.56
CA THR A 201 -6.99 2.56 -1.29
C THR A 201 -7.73 2.46 -2.63
N LEU A 202 -9.06 2.56 -2.64
CA LEU A 202 -9.83 2.50 -3.89
C LEU A 202 -9.53 3.69 -4.82
N PRO A 203 -9.53 4.96 -4.36
CA PRO A 203 -9.14 6.09 -5.20
C PRO A 203 -7.77 5.91 -5.87
N ASN A 204 -6.78 5.40 -5.12
CA ASN A 204 -5.45 5.13 -5.67
C ASN A 204 -5.47 3.99 -6.70
N LEU A 205 -6.26 2.94 -6.48
CA LEU A 205 -6.42 1.86 -7.45
C LEU A 205 -7.01 2.38 -8.76
N ILE A 206 -7.99 3.29 -8.70
CA ILE A 206 -8.55 3.97 -9.87
C ILE A 206 -7.45 4.79 -10.57
N LEU A 207 -6.72 5.63 -9.82
CA LEU A 207 -5.61 6.43 -10.33
C LEU A 207 -4.54 5.60 -11.05
N ALA A 208 -4.22 4.41 -10.54
CA ALA A 208 -3.26 3.49 -11.17
C ALA A 208 -3.73 2.95 -12.54
N THR A 209 -5.03 3.02 -12.84
CA THR A 209 -5.60 2.57 -14.12
C THR A 209 -5.74 3.66 -15.17
N ILE A 210 -5.65 4.95 -14.77
CA ILE A 210 -5.87 6.11 -15.65
C ILE A 210 -5.11 6.02 -16.99
N PRO A 211 -3.81 5.63 -17.03
CA PRO A 211 -3.07 5.54 -18.30
C PRO A 211 -3.60 4.47 -19.27
N TYR A 212 -4.46 3.57 -18.81
CA TYR A 212 -4.97 2.41 -19.54
C TYR A 212 -6.47 2.49 -19.82
N LEU A 213 -7.13 3.56 -19.36
CA LEU A 213 -8.53 3.80 -19.67
C LEU A 213 -8.66 4.43 -21.07
N PRO A 214 -9.74 4.13 -21.80
CA PRO A 214 -10.01 4.81 -23.06
C PRO A 214 -10.35 6.29 -22.77
N PRO A 215 -9.92 7.26 -23.61
CA PRO A 215 -10.11 8.70 -23.36
C PRO A 215 -11.56 9.11 -23.07
N GLU A 216 -12.53 8.41 -23.66
CA GLU A 216 -13.96 8.60 -23.43
C GLU A 216 -14.37 8.37 -21.96
N SER A 217 -13.62 7.56 -21.21
CA SER A 217 -13.85 7.34 -19.78
C SER A 217 -13.37 8.51 -18.92
N LEU A 218 -12.48 9.34 -19.46
CA LEU A 218 -11.89 10.49 -18.76
C LEU A 218 -12.54 11.82 -19.15
N HIS A 219 -13.22 11.87 -20.30
CA HIS A 219 -13.92 13.05 -20.81
C HIS A 219 -15.12 13.43 -19.93
N GLN A 220 -15.24 14.71 -19.57
CA GLN A 220 -16.40 15.17 -18.80
C GLN A 220 -17.54 15.59 -19.72
N PRO A 221 -18.81 15.37 -19.33
CA PRO A 221 -19.97 15.74 -20.16
C PRO A 221 -20.04 17.22 -20.57
N ASN A 222 -19.36 18.11 -19.85
CA ASN A 222 -19.33 19.56 -20.07
C ASN A 222 -18.00 20.06 -20.67
N ASP A 223 -17.04 19.18 -20.96
CA ASP A 223 -15.80 19.60 -21.60
C ASP A 223 -16.07 19.99 -23.06
N GLU A 224 -15.74 21.24 -23.41
CA GLU A 224 -15.79 21.74 -24.79
C GLU A 224 -14.62 21.20 -25.63
N GLU A 225 -13.63 20.58 -24.99
CA GLU A 225 -12.47 19.96 -25.62
C GLU A 225 -12.84 18.64 -26.31
N ASP A 226 -12.24 18.40 -27.47
CA ASP A 226 -12.44 17.15 -28.21
C ASP A 226 -11.86 15.96 -27.42
N VAL A 227 -12.57 14.83 -27.43
CA VAL A 227 -12.17 13.60 -26.70
C VAL A 227 -10.74 13.14 -27.02
N GLU A 228 -10.26 13.42 -28.24
CA GLU A 228 -8.90 13.08 -28.69
C GLU A 228 -7.79 13.89 -27.98
N GLU A 229 -8.14 15.01 -27.33
CA GLU A 229 -7.19 15.88 -26.61
C GLU A 229 -7.15 15.58 -25.10
N VAL A 230 -8.06 14.75 -24.57
CA VAL A 230 -8.11 14.37 -23.15
C VAL A 230 -7.04 13.30 -22.86
N VAL A 231 -5.80 13.76 -22.73
CA VAL A 231 -4.70 12.97 -22.19
C VAL A 231 -4.47 13.39 -20.74
N PRO A 232 -4.65 12.48 -19.75
CA PRO A 232 -4.40 12.82 -18.36
C PRO A 232 -2.92 13.19 -18.17
N ASP A 233 -2.66 14.36 -17.60
CA ASP A 233 -1.30 14.76 -17.22
C ASP A 233 -0.81 13.86 -16.08
N LEU A 234 0.14 12.99 -16.39
CA LEU A 234 0.69 12.04 -15.42
C LEU A 234 1.89 12.61 -14.66
N GLU A 235 2.41 13.77 -15.06
CA GLU A 235 3.65 14.35 -14.52
C GLU A 235 3.40 15.48 -13.53
N ASN A 236 2.22 16.11 -13.58
CA ASN A 236 1.84 17.19 -12.68
C ASN A 236 0.68 16.80 -11.74
N PRO A 237 0.58 17.44 -10.56
CA PRO A 237 -0.61 17.35 -9.72
C PRO A 237 -1.86 17.80 -10.46
N GLY A 238 -2.99 17.17 -10.17
CA GLY A 238 -4.24 17.46 -10.83
C GLY A 238 -5.46 17.06 -10.01
N ASN A 239 -6.63 17.29 -10.58
CA ASN A 239 -7.89 16.81 -10.04
C ASN A 239 -8.50 15.78 -10.98
N LEU A 240 -9.20 14.81 -10.41
CA LEU A 240 -9.91 13.77 -11.14
C LEU A 240 -11.38 13.81 -10.73
N VAL A 241 -12.24 14.12 -11.69
CA VAL A 241 -13.69 14.01 -11.52
C VAL A 241 -14.09 12.54 -11.62
N ILE A 242 -14.77 12.04 -10.58
CA ILE A 242 -15.24 10.66 -10.49
C ILE A 242 -16.60 10.55 -11.17
N SER A 243 -16.60 10.62 -12.50
CA SER A 243 -17.82 10.50 -13.30
C SER A 243 -18.34 9.04 -13.35
N PRO A 244 -19.64 8.84 -13.64
CA PRO A 244 -20.16 7.50 -13.91
C PRO A 244 -19.42 6.77 -15.05
N GLN A 245 -18.98 7.52 -16.07
CA GLN A 245 -18.21 7.00 -17.21
C GLN A 245 -16.83 6.50 -16.77
N LEU A 246 -16.14 7.23 -15.90
CA LEU A 246 -14.86 6.80 -15.34
C LEU A 246 -15.02 5.49 -14.56
N VAL A 247 -16.05 5.43 -13.70
CA VAL A 247 -16.32 4.24 -12.88
C VAL A 247 -16.68 3.03 -13.75
N GLU A 248 -17.49 3.23 -14.80
CA GLU A 248 -17.82 2.18 -15.76
C GLU A 248 -16.58 1.72 -16.54
N GLY A 249 -15.77 2.66 -17.04
CA GLY A 249 -14.51 2.38 -17.74
C GLY A 249 -13.54 1.58 -16.87
N PHE A 250 -13.37 1.98 -15.60
CA PHE A 250 -12.56 1.26 -14.62
C PHE A 250 -13.04 -0.19 -14.42
N LYS A 251 -14.34 -0.38 -14.18
CA LYS A 251 -14.91 -1.74 -14.00
C LYS A 251 -14.74 -2.59 -15.24
N LYS A 252 -14.98 -2.01 -16.42
CA LYS A 252 -14.84 -2.70 -17.71
C LYS A 252 -13.39 -3.09 -17.98
N LEU A 253 -12.44 -2.22 -17.69
CA LEU A 253 -11.00 -2.52 -17.81
C LEU A 253 -10.61 -3.70 -16.91
N LEU A 254 -11.06 -3.72 -15.66
CA LEU A 254 -10.81 -4.87 -14.76
C LEU A 254 -11.40 -6.17 -15.31
N GLU A 255 -12.62 -6.13 -15.86
CA GLU A 255 -13.29 -7.29 -16.46
C GLU A 255 -12.57 -7.78 -17.72
N GLU A 256 -12.27 -6.90 -18.67
CA GLU A 256 -11.55 -7.20 -19.92
C GLU A 256 -10.17 -7.80 -19.66
N ARG A 257 -9.53 -7.38 -18.57
CA ARG A 257 -8.22 -7.86 -18.12
C ARG A 257 -8.31 -9.01 -17.12
N ASN A 258 -9.51 -9.49 -16.78
CA ASN A 258 -9.76 -10.57 -15.82
C ASN A 258 -9.03 -10.35 -14.48
N ILE A 259 -9.11 -9.12 -13.97
CA ILE A 259 -8.53 -8.68 -12.71
C ILE A 259 -9.63 -8.66 -11.65
N GLU A 260 -9.38 -9.28 -10.51
CA GLU A 260 -10.25 -9.25 -9.35
C GLU A 260 -9.62 -8.44 -8.23
N LEU A 261 -10.37 -7.46 -7.73
CA LEU A 261 -10.02 -6.71 -6.53
C LEU A 261 -10.85 -7.23 -5.35
N LYS A 262 -10.18 -7.62 -4.26
CA LYS A 262 -10.81 -8.05 -3.01
C LYS A 262 -10.42 -7.10 -1.89
N PHE A 263 -11.36 -6.81 -1.00
CA PHE A 263 -11.17 -5.85 0.08
C PHE A 263 -11.65 -6.45 1.40
N THR A 264 -10.75 -6.51 2.38
CA THR A 264 -11.07 -6.93 3.75
C THR A 264 -10.70 -5.82 4.71
N TYR A 265 -11.51 -5.58 5.72
CA TYR A 265 -11.15 -4.71 6.84
C TYR A 265 -11.37 -5.36 8.21
N GLY A 266 -10.86 -4.72 9.26
CA GLY A 266 -10.97 -5.19 10.64
C GLY A 266 -9.74 -5.95 11.12
N HIS A 267 -9.89 -6.64 12.25
CA HIS A 267 -8.77 -7.16 13.01
C HIS A 267 -8.10 -8.38 12.36
N TRP A 268 -6.77 -8.44 12.42
CA TRP A 268 -5.98 -9.53 11.87
C TRP A 268 -6.33 -10.91 12.45
N SER A 269 -6.72 -10.99 13.72
CA SER A 269 -7.21 -12.24 14.34
C SER A 269 -8.43 -12.81 13.62
N GLY A 270 -9.38 -11.95 13.23
CA GLY A 270 -10.55 -12.35 12.45
C GLY A 270 -10.16 -12.75 11.04
N PHE A 271 -9.27 -11.96 10.42
CA PHE A 271 -8.80 -12.21 9.07
C PHE A 271 -8.03 -13.52 8.94
N ALA A 272 -7.17 -13.85 9.92
CA ALA A 272 -6.47 -15.12 9.97
C ALA A 272 -7.45 -16.32 10.00
N LYS A 273 -8.54 -16.21 10.76
CA LYS A 273 -9.59 -17.24 10.81
C LYS A 273 -10.36 -17.33 9.49
N ASP A 274 -10.59 -16.20 8.82
CA ASP A 274 -11.24 -16.17 7.51
C ASP A 274 -10.38 -16.84 6.44
N LEU A 275 -9.08 -16.51 6.39
CA LEU A 275 -8.11 -17.14 5.50
C LEU A 275 -8.05 -18.66 5.66
N GLN A 276 -8.07 -19.17 6.91
CA GLN A 276 -8.13 -20.60 7.17
C GLN A 276 -9.38 -21.29 6.60
N LYS A 277 -10.51 -20.57 6.51
CA LYS A 277 -11.76 -21.11 5.95
C LYS A 277 -11.79 -21.10 4.43
N GLN A 278 -11.10 -20.15 3.79
CA GLN A 278 -11.10 -20.00 2.32
C GLN A 278 -10.39 -21.15 1.56
N GLY A 279 -9.74 -22.10 2.26
CA GLY A 279 -9.18 -23.31 1.67
C GLY A 279 -7.75 -23.17 1.12
N GLU A 280 -7.32 -24.11 0.29
CA GLU A 280 -5.91 -24.28 -0.13
C GLU A 280 -5.42 -23.31 -1.23
N GLU A 281 -6.26 -22.41 -1.76
CA GLU A 281 -5.87 -21.58 -2.91
C GLU A 281 -4.80 -20.52 -2.58
N GLY A 282 -4.71 -20.09 -1.31
CA GLY A 282 -3.70 -19.16 -0.78
C GLY A 282 -3.33 -17.96 -1.65
N TYR A 283 -2.21 -17.32 -1.31
CA TYR A 283 -1.58 -16.26 -2.10
C TYR A 283 -0.16 -16.67 -2.46
N GLY A 284 0.20 -16.48 -3.73
CA GLY A 284 1.59 -16.69 -4.17
C GLY A 284 2.52 -15.64 -3.60
N LEU A 285 2.00 -14.42 -3.43
CA LEU A 285 2.72 -13.29 -2.84
C LEU A 285 1.85 -12.63 -1.77
N VAL A 286 2.43 -12.46 -0.59
CA VAL A 286 1.89 -11.57 0.45
C VAL A 286 2.84 -10.39 0.60
N LEU A 287 2.31 -9.19 0.75
CA LEU A 287 3.03 -7.94 0.91
C LEU A 287 2.62 -7.31 2.23
N THR A 288 3.58 -6.76 2.96
CA THR A 288 3.26 -5.95 4.13
C THR A 288 4.39 -4.96 4.41
N ALA A 289 4.04 -3.71 4.69
CA ALA A 289 4.99 -2.63 4.91
C ALA A 289 4.69 -1.92 6.23
N GLU A 290 5.69 -1.81 7.09
CA GLU A 290 5.61 -1.13 8.39
C GLU A 290 4.42 -1.60 9.26
N THR A 291 4.17 -2.91 9.32
CA THR A 291 3.08 -3.52 10.11
C THR A 291 3.55 -4.18 11.41
N ILE A 292 4.86 -4.24 11.63
CA ILE A 292 5.49 -4.92 12.78
C ILE A 292 5.92 -3.96 13.91
N TYR A 293 5.43 -2.71 13.88
CA TYR A 293 5.81 -1.67 14.83
C TYR A 293 5.27 -1.92 16.24
N ALA A 294 4.09 -2.52 16.35
CA ALA A 294 3.44 -2.83 17.63
C ALA A 294 3.63 -4.32 17.97
N GLU A 295 4.39 -4.60 19.04
CA GLU A 295 4.74 -5.97 19.41
C GLU A 295 3.52 -6.83 19.82
N ASP A 296 2.50 -6.20 20.40
CA ASP A 296 1.25 -6.85 20.80
C ASP A 296 0.46 -7.38 19.61
N SER A 297 0.54 -6.72 18.45
CA SER A 297 -0.16 -7.12 17.23
C SER A 297 0.56 -8.21 16.43
N ASN A 298 1.84 -8.46 16.72
CA ASN A 298 2.68 -9.40 15.96
C ASN A 298 2.12 -10.83 15.93
N ALA A 299 1.47 -11.30 17.00
CA ALA A 299 0.90 -12.66 17.03
C ALA A 299 -0.26 -12.83 16.02
N SER A 300 -1.13 -11.83 15.93
CA SER A 300 -2.24 -11.82 14.96
C SER A 300 -1.73 -11.64 13.54
N LEU A 301 -0.75 -10.75 13.31
CA LEU A 301 -0.11 -10.58 12.00
C LEU A 301 0.54 -11.88 11.53
N LEU A 302 1.33 -12.52 12.38
CA LEU A 302 1.99 -13.79 12.06
C LEU A 302 1.00 -14.88 11.67
N SER A 303 -0.16 -14.91 12.35
CA SER A 303 -1.25 -15.81 12.00
C SER A 303 -1.83 -15.50 10.62
N VAL A 304 -2.00 -14.23 10.25
CA VAL A 304 -2.41 -13.84 8.89
C VAL A 304 -1.40 -14.33 7.87
N LEU A 305 -0.11 -14.01 8.04
CA LEU A 305 0.93 -14.35 7.07
C LEU A 305 1.05 -15.88 6.86
N LYS A 306 1.07 -16.65 7.95
CA LYS A 306 1.15 -18.14 7.90
C LYS A 306 -0.05 -18.80 7.24
N ASN A 307 -1.24 -18.22 7.39
CA ASN A 307 -2.49 -18.73 6.81
C ASN A 307 -2.77 -18.21 5.39
N ALA A 308 -2.17 -17.08 5.00
CA ALA A 308 -2.36 -16.49 3.69
C ALA A 308 -1.56 -17.21 2.61
N ILE A 309 -0.32 -17.61 2.89
CA ILE A 309 0.58 -18.20 1.89
C ILE A 309 0.00 -19.48 1.28
N LYS A 310 0.03 -19.55 -0.05
CA LYS A 310 -0.26 -20.75 -0.83
C LYS A 310 0.70 -21.88 -0.45
N ARG A 311 0.17 -23.07 -0.23
CA ARG A 311 0.97 -24.27 0.04
C ARG A 311 0.74 -25.29 -1.05
N THR A 312 1.77 -25.58 -1.81
CA THR A 312 1.77 -26.70 -2.76
C THR A 312 1.85 -28.01 -1.98
N LYS A 313 1.02 -28.99 -2.35
CA LYS A 313 1.14 -30.36 -1.82
C LYS A 313 2.38 -31.04 -2.39
N ALA A 314 3.58 -30.62 -1.98
CA ALA A 314 4.78 -31.40 -2.15
C ALA A 314 4.90 -32.41 -0.99
N ILE A 315 5.21 -33.66 -1.36
CA ILE A 315 5.26 -34.87 -0.54
C ILE A 315 5.84 -34.59 0.87
N ARG A 316 5.13 -35.04 1.92
CA ARG A 316 5.69 -35.21 3.28
C ARG A 316 6.86 -36.21 3.21
N GLY A 317 8.02 -35.75 2.77
CA GLY A 317 9.28 -36.46 2.74
C GLY A 317 10.32 -35.47 3.23
N GLY A 318 10.64 -35.55 4.52
CA GLY A 318 11.46 -34.55 5.19
C GLY A 318 12.88 -34.52 4.64
N GLU A 319 13.35 -33.31 4.34
CA GLU A 319 14.74 -32.94 4.49
C GLU A 319 14.79 -31.57 5.18
N ASN A 320 15.40 -31.55 6.37
CA ASN A 320 15.67 -30.33 7.13
C ASN A 320 16.65 -29.45 6.33
N ILE A 321 16.16 -28.40 5.70
CA ILE A 321 17.03 -27.36 5.15
C ILE A 321 17.41 -26.44 6.31
N LYS A 322 18.61 -26.64 6.86
CA LYS A 322 19.26 -25.67 7.74
C LYS A 322 20.01 -24.66 6.87
N HIS A 323 19.43 -23.48 6.64
CA HIS A 323 20.21 -22.32 6.21
C HIS A 323 20.48 -21.45 7.43
N LYS A 324 21.74 -21.44 7.88
CA LYS A 324 22.24 -20.46 8.83
C LYS A 324 23.63 -20.06 8.36
N GLU A 325 23.77 -18.88 7.77
CA GLU A 325 25.05 -18.20 7.67
C GLU A 325 24.89 -16.75 8.14
N GLU A 326 25.60 -16.42 9.21
CA GLU A 326 25.88 -15.04 9.63
C GLU A 326 26.85 -14.46 8.60
N VAL A 327 26.41 -13.45 7.85
CA VAL A 327 27.26 -12.78 6.85
C VAL A 327 28.16 -11.76 7.53
N SER A 328 29.47 -11.91 7.33
CA SER A 328 30.47 -10.91 7.70
C SER A 328 30.50 -9.78 6.67
N LEU A 329 30.84 -8.56 7.09
CA LEU A 329 30.81 -7.34 6.28
C LEU A 329 31.78 -7.31 5.08
N GLU A 330 32.55 -8.38 4.85
CA GLU A 330 33.55 -8.45 3.78
C GLU A 330 33.09 -9.27 2.55
N ASP A 331 31.94 -9.95 2.61
CA ASP A 331 31.43 -10.83 1.54
C ASP A 331 30.42 -10.17 0.58
N SER A 332 30.19 -8.85 0.69
CA SER A 332 29.06 -8.15 0.05
C SER A 332 29.17 -7.89 -1.46
N LEU A 333 30.12 -8.48 -2.19
CA LEU A 333 30.27 -8.26 -3.64
C LEU A 333 30.02 -9.51 -4.50
N ASP A 334 30.11 -10.72 -3.95
CA ASP A 334 30.01 -11.96 -4.74
C ASP A 334 28.72 -12.79 -4.52
N ASN A 335 27.87 -12.42 -3.55
CA ASN A 335 26.59 -13.10 -3.28
C ASN A 335 25.41 -12.71 -4.21
N LEU A 336 25.66 -11.91 -5.25
CA LEU A 336 24.61 -11.28 -6.04
C LEU A 336 23.89 -12.19 -7.07
N LYS A 337 24.06 -13.53 -7.02
CA LYS A 337 23.61 -14.40 -8.14
C LYS A 337 22.87 -15.68 -7.81
N VAL A 338 22.75 -16.10 -6.55
CA VAL A 338 22.04 -17.37 -6.22
C VAL A 338 20.66 -17.12 -5.59
N ASP A 339 20.37 -15.91 -5.12
CA ASP A 339 19.36 -15.71 -4.09
C ASP A 339 18.01 -15.08 -4.53
N ASP A 340 17.83 -14.81 -5.82
CA ASP A 340 16.63 -14.14 -6.37
C ASP A 340 15.84 -15.00 -7.37
N GLU A 341 15.93 -16.33 -7.30
CA GLU A 341 15.21 -17.24 -8.22
C GLU A 341 13.70 -16.94 -8.31
N TRP A 342 13.10 -16.47 -7.21
CA TRP A 342 11.70 -16.07 -7.15
C TRP A 342 11.33 -14.97 -8.17
N LYS A 343 12.27 -14.10 -8.56
CA LYS A 343 12.04 -13.05 -9.56
C LYS A 343 11.93 -13.61 -10.98
N ASN A 344 12.57 -14.74 -11.25
CA ASN A 344 12.64 -15.34 -12.58
C ASN A 344 11.51 -16.36 -12.86
N ILE A 345 10.71 -16.69 -11.85
CA ILE A 345 9.61 -17.65 -11.94
C ILE A 345 8.30 -16.89 -11.82
N ALA A 346 7.40 -17.02 -12.81
CA ALA A 346 6.10 -16.37 -12.78
C ALA A 346 5.33 -16.74 -11.51
N LEU A 347 4.59 -15.79 -10.93
CA LEU A 347 3.93 -15.97 -9.64
C LEU A 347 2.97 -17.16 -9.60
N LYS A 348 2.30 -17.45 -10.73
CA LYS A 348 1.43 -18.62 -10.89
C LYS A 348 2.17 -19.97 -10.85
N GLU A 349 3.43 -19.97 -11.26
CA GLU A 349 4.33 -21.13 -11.34
C GLU A 349 5.16 -21.32 -10.06
N GLN A 350 5.17 -20.32 -9.16
CA GLN A 350 5.76 -20.46 -7.84
C GLN A 350 5.10 -21.63 -7.10
N GLY A 351 5.95 -22.40 -6.40
CA GLY A 351 5.52 -23.48 -5.52
C GLY A 351 4.76 -22.92 -4.31
N ASP A 352 5.41 -22.95 -3.15
CA ASP A 352 4.87 -22.32 -1.96
C ASP A 352 4.96 -20.80 -2.11
N GLY A 353 3.92 -20.11 -1.66
CA GLY A 353 3.93 -18.66 -1.64
C GLY A 353 4.89 -18.12 -0.58
N PHE A 354 5.11 -16.81 -0.61
CA PHE A 354 5.97 -16.14 0.37
C PHE A 354 5.45 -14.74 0.66
N THR A 355 5.93 -14.17 1.77
CA THR A 355 5.67 -12.80 2.17
C THR A 355 6.91 -11.94 1.93
N LEU A 356 6.75 -10.75 1.34
CA LEU A 356 7.75 -9.67 1.45
C LEU A 356 7.33 -8.71 2.56
N VAL A 357 8.19 -8.59 3.57
CA VAL A 357 8.01 -7.70 4.71
C VAL A 357 9.00 -6.54 4.58
N ALA A 358 8.51 -5.33 4.37
CA ALA A 358 9.30 -4.11 4.48
C ALA A 358 9.15 -3.52 5.89
N ALA A 359 10.27 -3.32 6.59
CA ALA A 359 10.21 -2.79 7.94
C ALA A 359 11.47 -2.01 8.33
N LYS A 360 11.29 -1.10 9.28
CA LYS A 360 12.40 -0.51 10.04
C LYS A 360 13.04 -1.56 10.93
N ILE A 361 14.36 -1.48 11.08
CA ILE A 361 15.11 -2.35 11.99
C ILE A 361 14.62 -2.17 13.43
N LEU A 362 14.29 -0.94 13.81
CA LEU A 362 13.80 -0.57 15.14
C LEU A 362 12.72 0.51 15.06
N TYR A 363 11.65 0.37 15.86
CA TYR A 363 10.61 1.39 16.04
C TYR A 363 10.72 1.97 17.46
N PHE A 364 11.16 3.22 17.58
CA PHE A 364 11.30 3.89 18.87
C PHE A 364 9.92 4.13 19.52
N GLY A 365 9.84 3.98 20.85
CA GLY A 365 8.62 4.23 21.64
C GLY A 365 7.69 3.03 21.77
N VAL A 366 7.32 2.39 20.66
CA VAL A 366 6.38 1.24 20.61
C VAL A 366 7.03 -0.13 20.82
N GLY A 367 8.38 -0.19 20.81
CA GLY A 367 9.14 -1.39 21.18
C GLY A 367 9.30 -2.45 20.08
N GLY A 368 8.55 -2.35 18.98
CA GLY A 368 8.68 -3.26 17.84
C GLY A 368 10.01 -3.12 17.09
N GLY A 369 10.35 -4.16 16.33
CA GLY A 369 11.57 -4.19 15.53
C GLY A 369 11.67 -5.46 14.69
N LEU A 370 12.42 -5.37 13.60
CA LEU A 370 12.53 -6.47 12.63
C LEU A 370 13.12 -7.73 13.26
N THR A 371 14.19 -7.61 14.06
CA THR A 371 14.82 -8.78 14.70
C THR A 371 13.86 -9.54 15.62
N ALA A 372 13.08 -8.83 16.44
CA ALA A 372 12.11 -9.48 17.33
C ALA A 372 11.00 -10.19 16.56
N PHE A 373 10.53 -9.58 15.46
CA PHE A 373 9.55 -10.20 14.57
C PHE A 373 10.11 -11.46 13.89
N LEU A 374 11.34 -11.42 13.37
CA LEU A 374 11.97 -12.55 12.70
C LEU A 374 12.23 -13.74 13.65
N ASN A 375 12.62 -13.47 14.91
CA ASN A 375 12.71 -14.54 15.92
C ASN A 375 11.35 -15.23 16.12
N ARG A 376 10.25 -14.46 16.16
CA ARG A 376 8.90 -15.03 16.25
C ARG A 376 8.51 -15.84 15.01
N VAL A 377 8.96 -15.44 13.82
CA VAL A 377 8.79 -16.23 12.59
C VAL A 377 9.44 -17.60 12.75
N GLU A 378 10.71 -17.64 13.17
CA GLU A 378 11.47 -18.88 13.40
C GLU A 378 10.83 -19.75 14.49
N ASP A 379 10.43 -19.15 15.61
CA ASP A 379 9.74 -19.83 16.72
C ASP A 379 8.41 -20.48 16.29
N ASN A 380 7.82 -20.01 15.18
CA ASN A 380 6.58 -20.53 14.61
C ASN A 380 6.79 -21.35 13.33
N GLU A 381 7.97 -21.98 13.23
CA GLU A 381 8.37 -22.90 12.14
C GLU A 381 8.46 -22.21 10.76
N GLY A 382 8.59 -20.88 10.74
CA GLY A 382 8.83 -20.13 9.51
C GLY A 382 10.32 -19.99 9.19
N TRP A 383 10.61 -19.57 7.98
CA TRP A 383 11.94 -19.18 7.53
C TRP A 383 11.92 -17.74 7.04
N TRP A 384 13.08 -17.08 7.04
CA TRP A 384 13.22 -15.76 6.46
C TRP A 384 14.57 -15.58 5.77
N LYS A 385 14.64 -14.61 4.87
CA LYS A 385 15.84 -14.25 4.11
C LYS A 385 15.87 -12.75 3.81
N GLY A 386 17.04 -12.14 3.89
CA GLY A 386 17.22 -10.74 3.48
C GLY A 386 17.09 -10.57 1.96
N VAL A 387 16.34 -9.56 1.52
CA VAL A 387 16.20 -9.21 0.09
C VAL A 387 16.95 -7.93 -0.23
N LYS A 388 16.76 -6.88 0.59
CA LYS A 388 17.43 -5.59 0.42
C LYS A 388 17.46 -4.80 1.71
N ASP A 389 18.49 -3.98 1.90
CA ASP A 389 18.67 -3.09 3.04
C ASP A 389 18.93 -1.64 2.63
N TRP A 390 18.44 -0.71 3.46
CA TRP A 390 18.68 0.72 3.36
C TRP A 390 19.29 1.20 4.67
N THR A 391 20.49 1.78 4.60
CA THR A 391 21.28 2.18 5.78
C THR A 391 21.23 3.68 6.06
N LYS A 392 20.61 4.48 5.18
CA LYS A 392 20.46 5.93 5.36
C LYS A 392 19.33 6.22 6.36
N GLY A 393 19.65 6.91 7.46
CA GLY A 393 18.69 7.26 8.51
C GLY A 393 18.42 6.09 9.47
N VAL A 394 17.16 5.89 9.86
CA VAL A 394 16.76 4.67 10.59
C VAL A 394 16.84 3.51 9.61
N GLY A 395 17.71 2.54 9.88
CA GLY A 395 17.91 1.41 8.96
C GLY A 395 16.61 0.66 8.67
N ARG A 396 16.40 0.28 7.41
CA ARG A 396 15.23 -0.45 6.92
C ARG A 396 15.66 -1.66 6.11
N LYS A 397 14.81 -2.69 6.06
CA LYS A 397 15.04 -3.88 5.26
C LYS A 397 13.75 -4.41 4.66
N VAL A 398 13.88 -5.00 3.48
CA VAL A 398 12.90 -5.94 2.92
C VAL A 398 13.43 -7.34 3.13
N VAL A 399 12.60 -8.19 3.71
CA VAL A 399 12.88 -9.62 3.92
C VAL A 399 11.79 -10.48 3.28
N GLN A 400 12.18 -11.64 2.79
CA GLN A 400 11.27 -12.70 2.39
C GLN A 400 10.98 -13.59 3.60
N VAL A 401 9.72 -13.99 3.79
CA VAL A 401 9.27 -14.88 4.87
C VAL A 401 8.37 -15.97 4.30
N GLY A 402 8.51 -17.21 4.75
CA GLY A 402 7.66 -18.34 4.34
C GLY A 402 7.50 -19.41 5.42
N TRP A 403 6.69 -20.45 5.13
CA TRP A 403 6.34 -21.56 6.02
C TRP A 403 6.20 -22.89 5.30
#